data_AF-A0A7C2VQJ0-F1
#
_entry.id   AF-A0A7C2VQJ0-F1
#
_cell.length_a   1.000
_cell.length_b   1.000
_cell.length_c   1.000
_cell.angle_alpha   90.00
_cell.angle_beta   90.00
_cell.angle_gamma   90.00
#
_symmetry.space_group_name_H-M   'P 1'
#
loop_
_entity.id
_entity.type
_entity.pdbx_description
1 polymer ?
#
loop_
_entity_poly.entity_id
_entity_poly.type
_entity_poly.pdbx_seq_one_letter_code
_entity_poly.pdbx_strand_id
1 'polypeptide(L)'
;MRRFLLAGLMLLAIWQGLSWLVRSPVLPDPPTVGRVFVQALGGRLGEHMLVSAYRVVGAMVLAGLVGSLLGLVIGHHPRWNALAAPAIYLTYPIPKIVFLPLVMLFLGVGDAAKIFLIALILFFQVLVVVRDAAASVRFELVLSVRSLGATRWQLLRYIYLPACLPAVLTGLRVSTGTAIAVLFLTESFATQAGLGYYILVETWGRMAS
;
A
#
# COMPACT_ATOMS: atom_id res chain seq x y z
N MET A 1 -12.56 -17.05 14.32
CA MET A 1 -12.85 -17.76 13.05
C MET A 1 -14.35 -17.82 12.72
N ARG A 2 -15.21 -18.41 13.58
CA ARG A 2 -16.66 -18.59 13.32
C ARG A 2 -17.42 -17.29 12.94
N ARG A 3 -17.12 -16.16 13.57
CA ARG A 3 -17.75 -14.86 13.25
C ARG A 3 -17.42 -14.37 11.83
N PHE A 4 -16.19 -14.57 11.36
CA PHE A 4 -15.78 -14.19 10.01
C PHE A 4 -16.42 -15.08 8.95
N LEU A 5 -16.54 -16.38 9.21
CA LEU A 5 -17.23 -17.31 8.32
C LEU A 5 -18.72 -16.97 8.20
N LEU A 6 -19.38 -16.68 9.32
CA LEU A 6 -20.79 -16.25 9.33
C LEU A 6 -20.97 -14.94 8.57
N ALA A 7 -20.08 -13.96 8.77
CA ALA A 7 -20.13 -12.70 8.02
C ALA A 7 -19.94 -12.92 6.51
N GLY A 8 -19.00 -13.79 6.11
CA GLY A 8 -18.77 -14.14 4.71
C GLY A 8 -19.98 -14.83 4.07
N LEU A 9 -20.57 -15.81 4.76
CA LEU A 9 -21.78 -16.49 4.29
C LEU A 9 -22.97 -15.54 4.19
N MET A 10 -23.13 -14.64 5.17
CA MET A 10 -24.19 -13.63 5.15
C MET A 10 -24.01 -12.67 3.97
N LEU A 11 -22.78 -12.24 3.68
CA LEU A 11 -22.47 -11.42 2.51
C LEU A 11 -22.82 -12.14 1.20
N LEU A 12 -22.45 -13.42 1.08
CA LEU A 12 -22.78 -14.24 -0.09
C LEU A 12 -24.28 -14.44 -0.25
N ALA A 13 -25.00 -14.66 0.85
CA ALA A 13 -26.46 -14.79 0.84
C ALA A 13 -27.14 -13.48 0.42
N ILE A 14 -26.67 -12.33 0.92
CA ILE A 14 -27.14 -11.01 0.51
C ILE A 14 -26.88 -10.79 -0.98
N TRP A 15 -25.67 -11.08 -1.46
CA TRP A 15 -25.32 -10.94 -2.87
C TRP A 15 -26.17 -11.86 -3.76
N GLN A 16 -26.35 -13.13 -3.38
CA GLN A 16 -27.21 -14.07 -4.10
C GLN A 16 -28.66 -13.59 -4.16
N GLY A 17 -29.21 -13.12 -3.03
CA GLY A 17 -30.57 -12.59 -2.96
C GLY A 17 -30.76 -11.34 -3.82
N LEU A 18 -29.80 -10.41 -3.78
CA LEU A 18 -29.81 -9.21 -4.62
C LEU A 18 -29.68 -9.56 -6.11
N SER A 19 -28.85 -10.54 -6.47
CA SER A 19 -28.71 -10.98 -7.86
C SER A 19 -30.04 -11.52 -8.42
N TRP A 20 -30.77 -12.32 -7.62
CA TRP A 20 -32.10 -12.82 -8.01
C TRP A 20 -33.17 -11.74 -8.11
N LEU A 21 -33.07 -10.69 -7.30
CA LEU A 21 -34.01 -9.58 -7.30
C LEU A 21 -33.77 -8.64 -8.49
N VAL A 22 -32.51 -8.30 -8.76
CA VAL A 22 -32.13 -7.32 -9.79
C VAL A 22 -32.12 -7.93 -11.19
N ARG A 23 -31.74 -9.21 -11.32
CA ARG A 23 -31.65 -9.95 -12.60
C ARG A 23 -30.92 -9.18 -13.71
N SER A 24 -29.86 -8.44 -13.34
CA SER A 24 -29.06 -7.64 -14.27
C SER A 24 -27.69 -8.27 -14.49
N PRO A 25 -27.13 -8.20 -15.73
CA PRO A 25 -25.74 -8.59 -16.00
C PRO A 25 -24.71 -7.83 -15.17
N VAL A 26 -25.06 -6.67 -14.61
CA VAL A 26 -24.19 -5.87 -13.73
C VAL A 26 -24.05 -6.50 -12.34
N LEU A 27 -25.00 -7.35 -11.91
CA LEU A 27 -24.97 -8.05 -10.63
C LEU A 27 -25.17 -9.58 -10.83
N PRO A 28 -24.20 -10.27 -11.46
CA PRO A 28 -24.26 -11.70 -11.68
C PRO A 28 -24.25 -12.47 -10.36
N ASP A 29 -24.73 -13.72 -10.40
CA ASP A 29 -24.80 -14.57 -9.22
C ASP A 29 -23.40 -15.04 -8.78
N PRO A 30 -23.14 -15.14 -7.46
CA PRO A 30 -21.85 -15.58 -6.94
C PRO A 30 -21.31 -16.90 -7.55
N PRO A 31 -22.12 -17.95 -7.74
CA PRO A 31 -21.66 -19.20 -8.39
C PRO A 31 -21.17 -19.00 -9.83
N THR A 32 -21.87 -18.18 -10.62
CA THR A 32 -21.44 -17.83 -11.98
C THR A 32 -20.13 -17.05 -11.97
N VAL A 33 -19.98 -16.06 -11.09
CA VAL A 33 -18.71 -15.33 -10.93
C VAL A 33 -17.57 -16.28 -10.53
N GLY A 34 -17.82 -17.20 -9.61
CA GLY A 34 -16.83 -18.20 -9.19
C GLY A 34 -16.34 -19.08 -10.36
N ARG A 35 -17.26 -19.56 -11.21
CA ARG A 35 -16.91 -20.35 -12.41
C ARG A 35 -16.08 -19.55 -13.40
N VAL A 36 -16.53 -18.34 -13.72
CA VAL A 36 -15.82 -17.43 -14.66
C VAL A 36 -14.44 -17.05 -14.11
N PHE A 37 -14.35 -16.80 -12.81
CA PHE A 37 -13.07 -16.48 -12.16
C PHE A 37 -12.07 -17.62 -12.28
N VAL A 38 -12.47 -18.87 -11.99
CA VAL A 38 -11.58 -20.03 -12.11
C VAL A 38 -11.13 -20.25 -13.56
N GLN A 39 -12.04 -20.11 -14.53
CA GLN A 39 -11.70 -20.19 -15.95
C GLN A 39 -10.73 -19.08 -16.37
N ALA A 40 -10.98 -17.84 -15.93
CA ALA A 40 -10.14 -16.70 -16.22
C ALA A 40 -8.74 -16.84 -15.60
N LEU A 41 -8.66 -17.43 -14.39
CA LEU A 41 -7.40 -17.70 -13.69
C LEU A 41 -6.47 -18.62 -14.48
N GLY A 42 -7.04 -19.63 -15.16
CA GLY A 42 -6.30 -20.52 -16.07
C GLY A 42 -5.96 -19.87 -17.42
N GLY A 43 -6.52 -18.70 -17.71
CA GLY A 43 -6.16 -17.85 -18.84
C GLY A 43 -5.18 -16.75 -18.44
N ARG A 44 -5.33 -15.56 -19.05
CA ARG A 44 -4.40 -14.44 -18.85
C ARG A 44 -4.52 -13.77 -17.47
N LEU A 45 -5.64 -13.93 -16.76
CA LEU A 45 -5.88 -13.23 -15.49
C LEU A 45 -4.77 -13.49 -14.47
N GLY A 46 -4.26 -14.72 -14.38
CA GLY A 46 -3.18 -15.08 -13.48
C GLY A 46 -1.90 -14.27 -13.73
N GLU A 47 -1.53 -14.07 -15.00
CA GLU A 47 -0.35 -13.25 -15.37
C GLU A 47 -0.54 -11.79 -14.97
N HIS A 48 -1.73 -11.21 -15.24
CA HIS A 48 -2.07 -9.85 -14.84
C HIS A 48 -2.06 -9.69 -13.31
N MET A 49 -2.57 -10.67 -12.56
CA MET A 49 -2.51 -10.70 -11.10
C MET A 49 -1.08 -10.70 -10.57
N LEU A 50 -0.20 -11.53 -11.15
CA LEU A 50 1.21 -11.61 -10.75
C LEU A 50 1.95 -10.30 -11.00
N VAL A 51 1.74 -9.68 -12.16
CA VAL A 51 2.34 -8.37 -12.50
C VAL A 51 1.89 -7.29 -11.51
N SER A 52 0.59 -7.23 -11.20
CA SER A 52 0.06 -6.30 -10.19
C SER A 52 0.61 -6.57 -8.80
N ALA A 53 0.68 -7.84 -8.38
CA ALA A 53 1.23 -8.23 -7.09
C ALA A 53 2.70 -7.83 -6.97
N TYR A 54 3.51 -8.10 -7.99
CA TYR A 54 4.92 -7.68 -8.06
C TYR A 54 5.06 -6.17 -7.87
N ARG A 55 4.28 -5.37 -8.60
CA ARG A 55 4.35 -3.90 -8.52
C ARG A 55 3.97 -3.38 -7.14
N VAL A 56 2.90 -3.89 -6.53
CA VAL A 56 2.45 -3.49 -5.19
C VAL A 56 3.47 -3.89 -4.14
N VAL A 57 3.94 -5.13 -4.16
CA VAL A 57 4.93 -5.63 -3.19
C VAL A 57 6.24 -4.84 -3.34
N GLY A 58 6.72 -4.62 -4.57
CA GLY A 58 7.92 -3.81 -4.82
C GLY A 58 7.78 -2.39 -4.28
N ALA A 59 6.63 -1.75 -4.49
CA ALA A 59 6.35 -0.42 -3.98
C ALA A 59 6.25 -0.36 -2.45
N MET A 60 5.61 -1.37 -1.83
CA MET A 60 5.51 -1.49 -0.37
C MET A 60 6.88 -1.73 0.27
N VAL A 61 7.73 -2.55 -0.33
CA VAL A 61 9.10 -2.78 0.14
C VAL A 61 9.90 -1.48 0.05
N LEU A 62 9.85 -0.79 -1.09
CA LEU A 62 10.56 0.47 -1.29
C LEU A 62 10.10 1.55 -0.30
N ALA A 63 8.79 1.76 -0.17
CA ALA A 63 8.21 2.71 0.78
C ALA A 63 8.48 2.30 2.24
N GLY A 64 8.40 1.01 2.55
CA GLY A 64 8.70 0.44 3.86
C GLY A 64 10.12 0.72 4.28
N LEU A 65 11.10 0.42 3.41
CA LEU A 65 12.52 0.65 3.69
C LEU A 65 12.83 2.14 3.82
N VAL A 66 12.49 2.95 2.81
CA VAL A 66 12.86 4.38 2.80
C VAL A 66 12.07 5.15 3.87
N GLY A 67 10.78 4.88 4.01
CA GLY A 67 9.90 5.50 5.00
C GLY A 67 10.28 5.13 6.43
N SER A 68 10.60 3.86 6.70
CA SER A 68 11.03 3.46 8.05
C SER A 68 12.38 4.06 8.42
N LEU A 69 13.36 4.05 7.51
CA LEU A 69 14.69 4.62 7.76
C LEU A 69 14.60 6.13 8.04
N LEU A 70 13.94 6.89 7.16
CA LEU A 70 13.78 8.33 7.36
C LEU A 70 12.90 8.65 8.56
N GLY A 71 11.84 7.87 8.80
CA GLY A 71 10.94 8.09 9.92
C GLY A 71 11.66 7.89 11.25
N LEU A 72 12.48 6.85 11.34
CA LEU A 72 13.30 6.56 12.51
C LEU A 72 14.35 7.65 12.75
N VAL A 73 15.08 8.09 11.71
CA VAL A 73 16.07 9.18 11.79
C VAL A 73 15.45 10.49 12.28
N ILE A 74 14.29 10.86 11.72
CA ILE A 74 13.59 12.10 12.06
C ILE A 74 13.00 12.01 13.47
N GLY A 75 12.31 10.91 13.79
CA GLY A 75 11.59 10.75 15.05
C GLY A 75 12.49 10.59 16.28
N HIS A 76 13.69 9.99 16.12
CA HIS A 76 14.59 9.81 17.27
C HIS A 76 15.31 11.10 17.70
N HIS A 77 15.27 12.17 16.88
CA HIS A 77 15.93 13.44 17.21
C HIS A 77 14.94 14.60 17.24
N PRO A 78 14.72 15.24 18.41
CA PRO A 78 13.79 16.35 18.53
C PRO A 78 14.04 17.51 17.56
N ARG A 79 15.31 17.83 17.27
CA ARG A 79 15.69 18.89 16.31
C ARG A 79 15.31 18.55 14.88
N TRP A 80 15.63 17.33 14.43
CA TRP A 80 15.30 16.86 13.08
C TRP A 80 13.78 16.73 12.91
N ASN A 81 13.08 16.27 13.94
CA ASN A 81 11.63 16.22 13.96
C ASN A 81 11.00 17.62 13.79
N ALA A 82 11.45 18.61 14.58
CA ALA A 82 10.94 19.98 14.49
C ALA A 82 11.18 20.63 13.12
N LEU A 83 12.33 20.36 12.49
CA LEU A 83 12.67 20.88 11.16
C LEU A 83 11.90 20.18 10.03
N ALA A 84 11.74 18.85 10.11
CA ALA A 84 11.10 18.08 9.05
C ALA A 84 9.56 18.09 9.13
N ALA A 85 8.99 18.27 10.33
CA ALA A 85 7.55 18.21 10.54
C ALA A 85 6.76 19.16 9.60
N PRO A 86 7.10 20.46 9.47
CA PRO A 86 6.38 21.35 8.55
C PRO A 86 6.40 20.85 7.11
N ALA A 87 7.57 20.43 6.61
CA ALA A 87 7.71 19.94 5.24
C ALA A 87 6.89 18.65 5.00
N ILE A 88 6.92 17.71 5.95
CA ILE A 88 6.13 16.47 5.88
C ILE A 88 4.64 16.81 5.85
N TYR A 89 4.15 17.65 6.76
CA TYR A 89 2.72 17.96 6.84
C TYR A 89 2.21 18.79 5.65
N LEU A 90 3.04 19.67 5.09
CA LEU A 90 2.69 20.44 3.88
C LEU A 90 2.64 19.57 2.64
N THR A 91 3.56 18.60 2.52
CA THR A 91 3.64 17.72 1.33
C THR A 91 2.73 16.50 1.42
N TYR A 92 2.32 16.10 2.62
CA TYR A 92 1.42 14.97 2.86
C TYR A 92 0.09 15.05 2.08
N PRO A 93 -0.68 16.15 2.11
CA PRO A 93 -1.99 16.22 1.45
C PRO A 93 -1.91 16.36 -0.08
N ILE A 94 -0.72 16.61 -0.64
CA ILE A 94 -0.56 16.79 -2.09
C ILE A 94 -0.94 15.49 -2.81
N PRO A 95 -1.85 15.51 -3.80
CA PRO A 95 -2.25 14.33 -4.55
C PRO A 95 -1.13 13.90 -5.49
N LYS A 96 -0.23 13.03 -5.02
CA LYS A 96 0.97 12.65 -5.76
C LYS A 96 0.67 11.90 -7.07
N ILE A 97 -0.51 11.31 -7.20
CA ILE A 97 -0.97 10.64 -8.44
C ILE A 97 -0.91 11.58 -9.65
N VAL A 98 -1.08 12.89 -9.45
CA VAL A 98 -1.02 13.91 -10.52
C VAL A 98 0.36 13.94 -11.19
N PHE A 99 1.41 13.51 -10.49
CA PHE A 99 2.76 13.44 -11.04
C PHE A 99 3.00 12.24 -11.96
N LEU A 100 2.02 11.35 -12.18
CA LEU A 100 2.19 10.16 -13.02
C LEU A 100 2.82 10.47 -14.40
N PRO A 101 2.38 11.48 -15.17
CA PRO A 101 2.99 11.78 -16.47
C PRO A 101 4.45 12.22 -16.35
N LEU A 102 4.79 13.02 -15.33
CA LEU A 102 6.17 13.45 -15.09
C LEU A 102 7.04 12.26 -14.69
N VAL A 103 6.55 11.40 -13.80
CA VAL A 103 7.27 10.18 -13.39
C VAL A 103 7.51 9.28 -14.60
N MET A 104 6.52 9.12 -15.48
CA MET A 104 6.70 8.38 -16.74
C MET A 104 7.69 9.05 -17.70
N LEU A 105 7.73 10.38 -17.75
CA LEU A 105 8.70 11.12 -18.55
C LEU A 105 10.14 10.85 -18.09
N PHE A 106 10.38 10.84 -16.77
CA PHE A 106 11.74 10.66 -16.21
C PHE A 106 12.18 9.20 -16.12
N LEU A 107 11.31 8.29 -15.67
CA LEU A 107 11.62 6.88 -15.44
C LEU A 107 11.26 5.98 -16.63
N GLY A 108 10.66 6.55 -17.68
CA GLY A 108 10.11 5.83 -18.80
C GLY A 108 8.74 5.22 -18.51
N VAL A 109 8.02 4.88 -19.59
CA VAL A 109 6.76 4.15 -19.50
C VAL A 109 7.07 2.70 -19.14
N GLY A 110 6.65 2.25 -17.96
CA GLY A 110 6.91 0.89 -17.53
C GLY A 110 6.57 0.64 -16.07
N ASP A 111 7.15 -0.42 -15.50
CA ASP A 111 6.94 -0.84 -14.11
C ASP A 111 7.66 0.08 -13.12
N ALA A 112 8.86 0.54 -13.45
CA ALA A 112 9.65 1.42 -12.59
C ALA A 112 8.88 2.70 -12.22
N ALA A 113 8.28 3.37 -13.20
CA ALA A 113 7.46 4.56 -12.97
C ALA A 113 6.26 4.27 -12.05
N LYS A 114 5.56 3.15 -12.24
CA LYS A 114 4.39 2.76 -11.44
C LYS A 114 4.79 2.42 -10.01
N ILE A 115 5.81 1.58 -9.84
CA ILE A 115 6.36 1.19 -8.54
C ILE A 115 6.85 2.41 -7.77
N PHE A 116 7.60 3.29 -8.42
CA PHE A 116 8.08 4.53 -7.81
C PHE A 116 6.92 5.42 -7.35
N LEU A 117 5.90 5.62 -8.19
CA LEU A 117 4.78 6.49 -7.85
C LEU A 117 3.96 5.94 -6.69
N ILE A 118 3.67 4.63 -6.69
CA ILE A 118 2.99 3.97 -5.57
C ILE A 118 3.86 4.11 -4.32
N ALA A 119 5.15 3.81 -4.41
CA ALA A 119 6.07 3.93 -3.28
C ALA A 119 6.13 5.36 -2.73
N LEU A 120 6.13 6.39 -3.59
CA LEU A 120 6.12 7.79 -3.19
C LEU A 120 4.85 8.17 -2.40
N ILE A 121 3.71 7.58 -2.75
CA ILE A 121 2.45 7.78 -2.00
C ILE A 121 2.51 7.08 -0.65
N LEU A 122 2.91 5.80 -0.63
CA LEU A 122 2.96 5.01 0.60
C LEU A 122 4.08 5.47 1.54
N PHE A 123 5.16 6.02 1.00
CA PHE A 123 6.34 6.50 1.73
C PHE A 123 5.92 7.41 2.89
N PHE A 124 5.06 8.38 2.64
CA PHE A 124 4.63 9.32 3.67
C PHE A 124 3.77 8.67 4.76
N GLN A 125 2.94 7.69 4.41
CA GLN A 125 2.11 6.95 5.37
C GLN A 125 2.99 6.14 6.32
N VAL A 126 4.01 5.46 5.79
CA VAL A 126 4.99 4.73 6.61
C VAL A 126 5.86 5.70 7.41
N LEU A 127 6.38 6.75 6.77
CA LEU A 127 7.26 7.76 7.38
C LEU A 127 6.63 8.36 8.64
N VAL A 128 5.40 8.84 8.54
CA VAL A 128 4.70 9.52 9.65
C VAL A 128 4.48 8.56 10.81
N VAL A 129 3.97 7.36 10.54
CA VAL A 129 3.69 6.35 11.57
C VAL A 129 4.97 5.91 12.30
N VAL A 130 6.07 5.71 11.56
CA VAL A 130 7.36 5.30 12.14
C VAL A 130 8.01 6.45 12.91
N ARG A 131 7.94 7.68 12.38
CA ARG A 131 8.44 8.88 13.06
C ARG A 131 7.74 9.09 14.39
N ASP A 132 6.42 8.97 14.42
CA ASP A 132 5.63 9.19 15.63
C ASP A 132 5.93 8.10 16.67
N ALA A 133 6.09 6.85 16.23
CA ALA A 133 6.53 5.76 17.10
C ALA A 133 7.93 6.03 17.69
N ALA A 134 8.89 6.46 16.87
CA ALA A 134 10.25 6.78 17.32
C ALA A 134 10.27 7.95 18.32
N ALA A 135 9.45 8.98 18.07
CA ALA A 135 9.32 10.14 18.96
C ALA A 135 8.60 9.81 20.28
N SER A 136 7.75 8.77 20.30
CA SER A 136 7.01 8.32 21.49
C SER A 136 7.83 7.49 22.48
N VAL A 137 9.06 7.09 22.10
CA VAL A 137 9.94 6.33 22.99
C VAL A 137 10.26 7.15 24.24
N ARG A 138 9.92 6.60 25.41
CA ARG A 138 10.10 7.26 26.70
C ARG A 138 11.56 7.66 26.94
N PHE A 139 11.77 8.93 27.26
CA PHE A 139 13.10 9.48 27.51
C PHE A 139 13.81 8.78 28.68
N GLU A 140 13.06 8.38 29.72
CA GLU A 140 13.62 7.64 30.86
C GLU A 140 14.27 6.29 30.46
N LEU A 141 13.68 5.58 29.50
CA LEU A 141 14.21 4.31 29.00
C LEU A 141 15.57 4.54 28.30
N VAL A 142 15.65 5.59 27.49
CA VAL A 142 16.87 5.97 26.77
C VAL A 142 17.97 6.41 27.75
N LEU A 143 17.62 7.20 28.77
CA LEU A 143 18.53 7.61 29.84
C LEU A 143 19.09 6.41 30.61
N SER A 144 18.24 5.49 31.04
CA SER A 144 18.64 4.29 31.80
C SER A 144 19.68 3.48 31.04
N VAL A 145 19.44 3.21 29.76
CA VAL A 145 20.38 2.44 28.92
C VAL A 145 21.65 3.23 28.61
N ARG A 146 21.56 4.57 28.46
CA ARG A 146 22.74 5.43 28.33
C ARG A 146 23.62 5.44 29.58
N SER A 147 23.03 5.42 30.77
CA SER A 147 23.78 5.34 32.04
C SER A 147 24.58 4.03 32.17
N LEU A 148 24.17 2.97 31.46
CA LEU A 148 24.92 1.71 31.34
C LEU A 148 26.04 1.76 30.28
N GLY A 149 26.32 2.94 29.69
CA GLY A 149 27.39 3.12 28.71
C GLY A 149 26.99 2.85 27.26
N ALA A 150 25.68 2.76 26.96
CA ALA A 150 25.24 2.47 25.60
C ALA A 150 25.57 3.60 24.60
N THR A 151 26.19 3.23 23.50
CA THR A 151 26.48 4.08 22.34
C THR A 151 25.21 4.43 21.56
N ARG A 152 25.27 5.46 20.71
CA ARG A 152 24.15 5.87 19.85
C ARG A 152 23.63 4.74 18.96
N TRP A 153 24.54 3.92 18.43
CA TRP A 153 24.21 2.77 17.59
C TRP A 153 23.48 1.66 18.38
N GLN A 154 23.88 1.43 19.63
CA GLN A 154 23.21 0.46 20.50
C GLN A 154 21.79 0.94 20.86
N LEU A 155 21.59 2.23 21.13
CA LEU A 155 20.24 2.77 21.34
C LEU A 155 19.37 2.60 20.09
N LEU A 156 19.91 2.88 18.91
CA LEU A 156 19.18 2.72 17.65
C LEU A 156 18.74 1.27 17.43
N ARG A 157 19.67 0.32 17.57
CA ARG A 157 19.44 -1.10 17.30
C ARG A 157 18.58 -1.80 18.35
N TYR A 158 18.76 -1.48 19.63
CA TYR A 158 18.15 -2.21 20.74
C TYR A 158 16.94 -1.52 21.37
N ILE A 159 16.72 -0.23 21.10
CA ILE A 159 15.56 0.50 21.62
C ILE A 159 14.67 0.96 20.47
N TYR A 160 15.18 1.84 19.60
CA TYR A 160 14.34 2.49 18.59
C TYR A 160 13.83 1.51 17.53
N LEU A 161 14.71 0.70 16.95
CA LEU A 161 14.34 -0.25 15.89
C LEU A 161 13.29 -1.28 16.35
N PRO A 162 13.45 -1.98 17.50
CA PRO A 162 12.41 -2.89 17.98
C PRO A 162 11.12 -2.18 18.42
N ALA A 163 11.21 -0.97 19.00
CA ALA A 163 10.02 -0.19 19.36
C ALA A 163 9.22 0.27 18.14
N CYS A 164 9.91 0.58 17.03
CA CYS A 164 9.28 1.06 15.80
C CYS A 164 8.84 -0.06 14.85
N LEU A 165 9.33 -1.30 15.00
CA LEU A 165 8.99 -2.40 14.09
C LEU A 165 7.46 -2.65 13.99
N PRO A 166 6.68 -2.66 15.09
CA PRO A 166 5.21 -2.79 15.00
C PRO A 166 4.57 -1.61 14.24
N ALA A 167 5.15 -0.42 14.34
CA ALA A 167 4.69 0.78 13.64
C ALA A 167 4.99 0.68 12.13
N VAL A 168 6.14 0.15 11.71
CA VAL A 168 6.44 -0.15 10.29
C VAL A 168 5.39 -1.10 9.72
N LEU A 169 5.12 -2.21 10.40
CA LEU A 169 4.12 -3.18 9.98
C LEU A 169 2.71 -2.59 9.93
N THR A 170 2.38 -1.72 10.90
CA THR A 170 1.10 -1.01 10.94
C THR A 170 0.98 -0.06 9.76
N GLY A 171 2.03 0.73 9.46
CA GLY A 171 2.10 1.62 8.31
C GLY A 171 1.86 0.85 7.02
N LEU A 172 2.63 -0.22 6.77
CA LEU A 172 2.47 -1.06 5.57
C LEU A 172 1.07 -1.69 5.46
N ARG A 173 0.52 -2.21 6.56
CA ARG A 173 -0.83 -2.79 6.59
C ARG A 173 -1.89 -1.75 6.22
N VAL A 174 -1.84 -0.57 6.82
CA VAL A 174 -2.80 0.52 6.52
C VAL A 174 -2.64 1.00 5.08
N SER A 175 -1.39 1.11 4.61
CA SER A 175 -1.04 1.49 3.25
C SER A 175 -1.50 0.52 2.17
N THR A 176 -1.82 -0.74 2.51
CA THR A 176 -2.18 -1.77 1.53
C THR A 176 -3.41 -1.38 0.72
N GLY A 177 -4.45 -0.83 1.37
CA GLY A 177 -5.66 -0.38 0.68
C GLY A 177 -5.39 0.75 -0.32
N THR A 178 -4.57 1.73 0.10
CA THR A 178 -4.14 2.83 -0.78
C THR A 178 -3.28 2.31 -1.94
N ALA A 179 -2.39 1.34 -1.69
CA ALA A 179 -1.53 0.76 -2.70
C ALA A 179 -2.34 0.13 -3.85
N ILE A 180 -3.39 -0.63 -3.51
CA ILE A 180 -4.26 -1.28 -4.49
C ILE A 180 -5.04 -0.24 -5.31
N ALA A 181 -5.60 0.78 -4.65
CA ALA A 181 -6.35 1.84 -5.33
C ALA A 181 -5.47 2.63 -6.32
N VAL A 182 -4.26 2.99 -5.89
CA VAL A 182 -3.29 3.70 -6.73
C VAL A 182 -2.80 2.79 -7.85
N LEU A 183 -2.49 1.51 -7.56
CA LEU A 183 -2.09 0.54 -8.58
C LEU A 183 -3.11 0.50 -9.71
N PHE A 184 -4.40 0.32 -9.39
CA PHE A 184 -5.48 0.33 -10.37
C PHE A 184 -5.39 1.55 -11.30
N LEU A 185 -5.28 2.75 -10.73
CA LEU A 185 -5.12 3.98 -11.51
C LEU A 185 -3.86 3.96 -12.38
N THR A 186 -2.70 3.61 -11.82
CA THR A 186 -1.43 3.60 -12.57
C THR A 186 -1.39 2.55 -13.68
N GLU A 187 -2.10 1.44 -13.52
CA GLU A 187 -2.26 0.40 -14.53
C GLU A 187 -3.35 0.73 -15.55
N SER A 188 -4.13 1.78 -15.33
CA SER A 188 -5.10 2.28 -16.32
C SER A 188 -4.43 3.08 -17.43
N PHE A 189 -3.23 3.61 -17.19
CA PHE A 189 -2.51 4.49 -18.11
C PHE A 189 -1.27 3.80 -18.69
N ALA A 190 -1.16 3.80 -20.02
CA ALA A 190 0.04 3.40 -20.77
C ALA A 190 0.67 2.08 -20.26
N THR A 191 -0.14 1.03 -20.16
CA THR A 191 0.34 -0.31 -19.82
C THR A 191 -0.39 -1.37 -20.64
N GLN A 192 0.22 -2.55 -20.74
CA GLN A 192 -0.33 -3.71 -21.44
C GLN A 192 -0.47 -4.92 -20.51
N ALA A 193 -0.20 -4.76 -19.21
CA ALA A 193 -0.22 -5.82 -18.22
C ALA A 193 -0.61 -5.27 -16.83
N GLY A 194 -1.17 -6.13 -15.98
CA GLY A 194 -1.75 -5.77 -14.69
C GLY A 194 -3.28 -5.79 -14.67
N LEU A 195 -3.85 -5.85 -13.47
CA LEU A 195 -5.28 -5.92 -13.18
C LEU A 195 -6.02 -4.66 -13.61
N GLY A 196 -5.45 -3.47 -13.43
CA GLY A 196 -6.10 -2.22 -13.87
C GLY A 196 -6.31 -2.20 -15.38
N TYR A 197 -5.31 -2.63 -16.16
CA TYR A 197 -5.41 -2.81 -17.61
C TYR A 197 -6.42 -3.89 -17.99
N TYR A 198 -6.35 -5.06 -17.33
CA TYR A 198 -7.25 -6.18 -17.61
C TYR A 198 -8.72 -5.76 -17.42
N ILE A 199 -9.01 -5.05 -16.32
CA ILE A 199 -10.36 -4.55 -16.06
C ILE A 199 -10.74 -3.50 -17.13
N LEU A 200 -10.04 -2.37 -17.22
CA LEU A 200 -10.53 -1.26 -18.04
C LEU A 200 -10.41 -1.47 -19.55
N VAL A 201 -9.30 -2.02 -20.02
CA VAL A 201 -9.04 -2.11 -21.45
C VAL A 201 -9.55 -3.44 -21.99
N GLU A 202 -9.21 -4.54 -21.31
CA GLU A 202 -9.52 -5.86 -21.85
C GLU A 202 -10.97 -6.27 -21.62
N THR A 203 -11.58 -5.95 -20.47
CA THR A 203 -12.98 -6.31 -20.21
C THR A 203 -13.96 -5.20 -20.58
N TRP A 204 -13.78 -3.98 -20.08
CA TRP A 204 -14.70 -2.88 -20.36
C TRP A 204 -14.62 -2.41 -21.80
N GLY A 205 -13.40 -2.30 -22.36
CA GLY A 205 -13.20 -1.94 -23.77
C GLY A 205 -13.90 -2.89 -24.75
N ARG A 206 -13.97 -4.19 -24.44
CA ARG A 206 -14.68 -5.20 -25.26
C ARG A 206 -16.21 -5.15 -25.13
N MET A 207 -16.74 -4.66 -24.02
CA MET A 207 -18.20 -4.51 -23.85
C MET A 207 -18.76 -3.27 -24.56
N ALA A 208 -17.91 -2.26 -24.80
CA ALA A 208 -18.29 -1.00 -25.45
C ALA A 208 -18.17 -1.03 -26.98
N SER A 209 -17.58 -2.09 -27.55
CA SER A 209 -17.40 -2.33 -28.99
C SER A 209 -18.36 -3.40 -29.50
#